data_AF-A0A6L9ZCB7-F1
#
_entry.id   AF-A0A6L9ZCB7-F1
#
_cell.length_a   1.000
_cell.length_b   1.000
_cell.length_c   1.000
_cell.angle_alpha   90.00
_cell.angle_beta   90.00
_cell.angle_gamma   90.00
#
_symmetry.space_group_name_H-M   'P 1'
#
loop_
_entity.id
_entity.type
_entity.pdbx_description
1 polymer ?
#
loop_
_entity_poly.entity_id
_entity_poly.type
_entity_poly.pdbx_seq_one_letter_code
_entity_poly.pdbx_strand_id
1 'polypeptide(L)'
;KQEYQRLEQQLEQQRETLMQEFQQSSLQVLESWLVQWPTAAYAAQQNQQLPAVRLLPLVKPVEQLLEKWGVEAIASVGDELPYDPQQHQLMSGTAQPGDRVRVRYTGYRIGDKLLHRAKVSPANIAKGVGSRE
;
A
#
# COMPACT_ATOMS: atom_id res chain seq x y z
N LYS A 1 -32.30 -0.02 33.89
CA LYS A 1 -30.99 0.57 34.27
C LYS A 1 -29.90 -0.49 34.43
N GLN A 2 -30.11 -1.55 35.22
CA GLN A 2 -29.12 -2.66 35.37
C GLN A 2 -28.86 -3.43 34.06
N GLU A 3 -29.89 -3.75 33.28
CA GLU A 3 -29.72 -4.42 31.97
C GLU A 3 -28.92 -3.57 30.97
N TYR A 4 -29.13 -2.26 30.99
CA TYR A 4 -28.39 -1.31 30.16
C TYR A 4 -26.90 -1.28 30.55
N GLN A 5 -26.59 -1.22 31.85
CA GLN A 5 -25.21 -1.26 32.35
C GLN A 5 -24.51 -2.58 32.02
N ARG A 6 -25.24 -3.71 32.12
CA ARG A 6 -24.72 -5.02 31.74
C ARG A 6 -24.41 -5.09 30.23
N LEU A 7 -25.28 -4.51 29.40
CA LEU A 7 -25.07 -4.46 27.96
C LEU A 7 -23.86 -3.59 27.59
N GLU A 8 -23.69 -2.43 28.22
CA GLU A 8 -22.52 -1.57 28.04
C GLU A 8 -21.21 -2.31 28.39
N GLN A 9 -21.19 -3.01 29.54
CA GLN A 9 -20.03 -3.80 29.93
C GLN A 9 -19.74 -4.94 28.95
N GLN A 10 -20.78 -5.61 28.46
CA GLN A 10 -20.63 -6.68 27.47
C GLN A 10 -20.06 -6.16 26.15
N LEU A 11 -20.51 -4.98 25.68
CA LEU A 11 -20.00 -4.36 24.47
C LEU A 11 -18.52 -3.99 24.59
N GLU A 12 -18.10 -3.44 25.72
CA GLU A 12 -16.69 -3.09 25.94
C GLU A 12 -15.82 -4.35 25.97
N GLN A 13 -16.26 -5.39 26.68
CA GLN A 13 -15.54 -6.67 26.72
C GLN A 13 -15.41 -7.30 25.33
N GLN A 14 -16.47 -7.28 24.52
CA GLN A 14 -16.44 -7.78 23.14
C GLN A 14 -15.47 -6.98 22.28
N ARG A 15 -15.44 -5.65 22.43
CA ARG A 15 -14.52 -4.79 21.71
C ARG A 15 -13.06 -5.10 22.06
N GLU A 16 -12.76 -5.29 23.35
CA GLU A 16 -11.42 -5.67 23.80
C GLU A 16 -11.00 -7.02 23.23
N THR A 17 -11.87 -8.02 23.27
CA THR A 17 -11.61 -9.35 22.70
C THR A 17 -11.34 -9.27 21.20
N LEU A 18 -12.17 -8.55 20.44
CA LEU A 18 -11.94 -8.36 19.00
C LEU A 18 -10.62 -7.66 18.70
N MET A 19 -10.22 -6.68 19.52
CA MET A 19 -8.93 -6.01 19.37
C MET A 19 -7.76 -6.97 19.62
N GLN A 20 -7.86 -7.82 20.64
CA GLN A 20 -6.84 -8.82 20.94
C GLN A 20 -6.72 -9.87 19.82
N GLU A 21 -7.85 -10.36 19.30
CA GLU A 21 -7.88 -11.30 18.18
C GLU A 21 -7.30 -10.69 16.89
N PHE A 22 -7.61 -9.42 16.62
CA PHE A 22 -7.04 -8.67 15.52
C PHE A 22 -5.51 -8.53 15.65
N GLN A 23 -5.01 -8.17 16.84
CA GLN A 23 -3.57 -8.06 17.08
C GLN A 23 -2.87 -9.42 16.92
N GLN A 24 -3.43 -10.48 17.51
CA GLN A 24 -2.85 -11.82 17.45
C GLN A 24 -2.80 -12.35 16.01
N SER A 25 -3.89 -12.20 15.25
CA SER A 25 -3.93 -12.62 13.84
C SER A 25 -2.97 -11.83 12.95
N SER A 26 -2.80 -10.53 13.23
CA SER A 26 -1.83 -9.69 12.53
C SER A 26 -0.39 -10.11 12.84
N LEU A 27 -0.08 -10.39 14.11
CA LEU A 27 1.25 -10.87 14.52
C LEU A 27 1.60 -12.23 13.92
N GLN A 28 0.63 -13.14 13.81
CA GLN A 28 0.85 -14.44 13.19
C GLN A 28 1.28 -14.33 11.72
N VAL A 29 0.75 -13.35 10.98
CA VAL A 29 1.19 -13.08 9.61
C VAL A 29 2.60 -12.49 9.61
N LEU A 30 2.87 -11.54 10.51
CA LEU A 30 4.14 -10.80 10.58
C LEU A 30 5.29 -11.58 11.23
N GLU A 31 5.05 -12.76 11.81
CA GLU A 31 6.05 -13.54 12.56
C GLU A 31 7.34 -13.76 11.77
N SER A 32 7.22 -14.21 10.52
CA SER A 32 8.38 -14.41 9.64
C SER A 32 9.15 -13.13 9.36
N TRP A 33 8.44 -12.01 9.16
CA TRP A 33 9.06 -10.70 8.94
C TRP A 33 9.80 -10.20 10.19
N LEU A 34 9.20 -10.34 11.37
CA LEU A 34 9.80 -9.92 12.65
C LEU A 34 11.14 -10.58 12.91
N VAL A 35 11.30 -11.85 12.51
CA VAL A 35 12.55 -12.60 12.67
C VAL A 35 13.55 -12.30 11.55
N GLN A 36 13.09 -12.23 10.30
CA GLN A 36 13.99 -12.17 9.14
C GLN A 36 14.46 -10.75 8.79
N TRP A 37 13.61 -9.74 9.03
CA TRP A 37 13.92 -8.36 8.68
C TRP A 37 15.18 -7.83 9.38
N PRO A 38 15.37 -8.01 10.70
CA PRO A 38 16.59 -7.55 11.38
C PRO A 38 17.86 -8.18 10.79
N THR A 39 17.83 -9.47 10.47
CA THR A 39 18.96 -10.17 9.84
C THR A 39 19.26 -9.63 8.46
N ALA A 40 18.24 -9.41 7.63
CA ALA A 40 18.41 -8.85 6.30
C ALA A 40 18.91 -7.41 6.32
N ALA A 41 18.41 -6.58 7.24
CA ALA A 41 18.85 -5.21 7.44
C ALA A 41 20.32 -5.16 7.85
N TYR A 42 20.74 -6.01 8.80
CA TYR A 42 22.14 -6.14 9.18
C TYR A 42 23.01 -6.56 7.99
N ALA A 43 22.61 -7.59 7.24
CA ALA A 43 23.36 -8.05 6.07
C ALA A 43 23.50 -6.98 4.99
N ALA A 44 22.44 -6.20 4.72
CA ALA A 44 22.47 -5.11 3.75
C ALA A 44 23.39 -3.96 4.18
N GLN A 45 23.48 -3.68 5.49
CA GLN A 45 24.41 -2.68 6.03
C GLN A 45 25.87 -3.13 5.91
N GLN A 46 26.14 -4.42 6.12
CA GLN A 46 27.50 -4.97 5.99
C GLN A 46 27.93 -5.14 4.53
N ASN A 47 26.99 -5.39 3.62
CA ASN A 47 27.26 -5.59 2.20
C ASN A 47 26.41 -4.66 1.34
N GLN A 48 26.98 -3.51 0.98
CA GLN A 48 26.32 -2.53 0.09
C GLN A 48 26.10 -3.04 -1.34
N GLN A 49 26.75 -4.14 -1.73
CA GLN A 49 26.54 -4.79 -3.03
C GLN A 49 25.47 -5.90 -2.97
N LEU A 50 24.81 -6.10 -1.82
CA LEU A 50 23.71 -7.04 -1.70
C LEU A 50 22.62 -6.70 -2.74
N PRO A 51 22.23 -7.64 -3.62
CA PRO A 51 21.18 -7.38 -4.60
C PRO A 51 19.84 -7.06 -3.92
N ALA A 52 19.28 -5.89 -4.20
CA ALA A 52 18.02 -5.42 -3.59
C ALA A 52 16.84 -6.39 -3.82
N VAL A 53 16.86 -7.16 -4.91
CA VAL A 53 15.86 -8.21 -5.19
C VAL A 53 15.75 -9.24 -4.05
N ARG A 54 16.82 -9.45 -3.28
CA ARG A 54 16.81 -10.37 -2.13
C ARG A 54 15.97 -9.86 -0.96
N LEU A 55 15.66 -8.57 -0.93
CA LEU A 55 14.82 -7.97 0.12
C LEU A 55 13.33 -8.07 -0.20
N LEU A 56 12.94 -8.24 -1.47
CA LEU A 56 11.53 -8.28 -1.88
C LEU A 56 10.69 -9.36 -1.15
N PRO A 57 11.18 -10.61 -0.96
CA PRO A 57 10.40 -11.63 -0.26
C PRO A 57 10.03 -11.25 1.18
N LEU A 58 10.80 -10.37 1.82
CA LEU A 58 10.56 -9.94 3.20
C LEU A 58 9.34 -9.03 3.31
N VAL A 59 8.90 -8.40 2.21
CA VAL A 59 7.72 -7.52 2.23
C VAL A 59 6.41 -8.31 2.13
N LYS A 60 6.45 -9.57 1.65
CA LYS A 60 5.26 -10.40 1.44
C LYS A 60 4.31 -10.50 2.64
N PRO A 61 4.78 -10.68 3.90
CA PRO A 61 3.88 -10.71 5.04
C PRO A 61 3.08 -9.41 5.22
N VAL A 62 3.68 -8.27 4.88
CA VAL A 62 3.00 -6.98 4.91
C VAL A 62 1.95 -6.89 3.80
N GLU A 63 2.28 -7.33 2.58
CA GLU A 63 1.33 -7.38 1.46
C GLU A 63 0.11 -8.27 1.78
N GLN A 64 0.36 -9.45 2.36
CA GLN A 64 -0.69 -10.37 2.80
C GLN A 64 -1.59 -9.76 3.88
N LEU A 65 -1.01 -8.96 4.79
CA LEU A 65 -1.77 -8.29 5.84
C LEU A 65 -2.69 -7.20 5.25
N LEU A 66 -2.18 -6.42 4.31
CA LEU A 66 -2.96 -5.41 3.59
C LEU A 66 -4.13 -6.06 2.81
N GLU A 67 -3.88 -7.17 2.12
CA GLU A 67 -4.91 -7.93 1.43
C GLU A 67 -5.99 -8.44 2.41
N LYS A 68 -5.60 -9.02 3.54
CA LYS A 68 -6.54 -9.46 4.59
C LYS A 68 -7.40 -8.33 5.16
N TRP A 69 -6.88 -7.12 5.19
CA TRP A 69 -7.61 -5.92 5.62
C TRP A 69 -8.48 -5.32 4.51
N GLY A 70 -8.48 -5.89 3.31
CA GLY A 70 -9.22 -5.38 2.16
C GLY A 70 -8.60 -4.13 1.56
N VAL A 71 -7.31 -3.90 1.78
CA VAL A 71 -6.56 -2.81 1.14
C VAL A 71 -6.13 -3.26 -0.25
N GLU A 72 -6.60 -2.55 -1.26
CA GLU A 72 -6.37 -2.88 -2.66
C GLU A 72 -5.58 -1.77 -3.37
N ALA A 73 -4.62 -2.18 -4.20
CA ALA A 73 -3.90 -1.29 -5.08
C ALA A 73 -4.81 -0.84 -6.23
N ILE A 74 -4.80 0.45 -6.54
CA ILE A 74 -5.54 1.01 -7.69
C ILE A 74 -4.91 0.57 -9.01
N ALA A 75 -3.58 0.57 -9.08
CA ALA A 75 -2.79 0.14 -10.23
C ALA A 75 -1.33 -0.14 -9.83
N SER A 76 -0.62 -0.97 -10.60
CA SER A 76 0.78 -1.28 -10.36
C SER A 76 1.70 -0.20 -10.95
N VAL A 77 2.85 0.02 -10.32
CA VAL A 77 3.86 0.95 -10.84
C VAL A 77 4.32 0.47 -12.22
N GLY A 78 4.35 1.41 -13.18
CA GLY A 78 4.74 1.12 -14.56
C GLY A 78 3.56 0.81 -15.49
N ASP A 79 2.38 0.50 -14.95
CA ASP A 79 1.17 0.28 -15.75
C ASP A 79 0.81 1.52 -16.54
N GLU A 80 0.26 1.31 -17.74
CA GLU A 80 -0.34 2.37 -18.54
C GLU A 80 -1.83 2.16 -18.67
N LEU A 81 -2.60 3.18 -18.27
CA LEU A 81 -4.04 3.09 -18.14
C LEU A 81 -4.71 4.43 -18.53
N PRO A 82 -6.03 4.44 -18.80
CA PRO A 82 -6.78 5.67 -19.02
C PRO A 82 -6.81 6.53 -17.75
N TYR A 83 -6.55 7.82 -17.89
CA TYR A 83 -6.58 8.76 -16.78
C TYR A 83 -7.99 8.87 -16.20
N ASP A 84 -8.07 8.82 -14.88
CA ASP A 84 -9.31 8.94 -14.11
C ASP A 84 -9.00 9.89 -12.95
N PRO A 85 -9.46 11.15 -12.99
CA PRO A 85 -9.19 12.13 -11.93
C PRO A 85 -9.69 11.71 -10.54
N GLN A 86 -10.63 10.76 -10.44
CA GLN A 86 -11.12 10.27 -9.15
C GLN A 86 -10.07 9.38 -8.47
N GLN A 87 -9.38 8.55 -9.24
CA GLN A 87 -8.42 7.55 -8.76
C GLN A 87 -6.96 7.97 -8.96
N HIS A 88 -6.70 8.95 -9.83
CA HIS A 88 -5.36 9.31 -10.28
C HIS A 88 -5.03 10.79 -10.02
N GLN A 89 -3.79 11.04 -9.61
CA GLN A 89 -3.22 12.38 -9.45
C GLN A 89 -2.07 12.57 -10.43
N LEU A 90 -2.18 13.55 -11.33
CA LEU A 90 -1.07 13.91 -12.21
C LEU A 90 0.08 14.50 -11.39
N MET A 91 1.29 13.98 -11.62
CA MET A 91 2.51 14.54 -11.02
C MET A 91 3.04 15.76 -11.77
N SER A 92 2.83 15.79 -13.08
CA SER A 92 3.28 16.85 -13.98
C SER A 92 2.51 16.79 -15.30
N GLY A 93 2.52 17.90 -16.04
CA GLY A 93 1.83 18.02 -17.32
C GLY A 93 0.30 18.05 -17.18
N THR A 94 -0.37 17.80 -18.30
CA THR A 94 -1.83 17.76 -18.41
C THR A 94 -2.26 16.44 -19.04
N ALA A 95 -3.43 15.94 -18.63
CA ALA A 95 -4.10 14.81 -19.24
C ALA A 95 -5.61 15.02 -19.07
N GLN A 96 -6.39 14.71 -20.10
CA GLN A 96 -7.84 14.67 -20.04
C GLN A 96 -8.30 13.30 -19.53
N PRO A 97 -9.47 13.19 -18.90
CA PRO A 97 -10.04 11.89 -18.54
C PRO A 97 -10.07 10.95 -19.76
N GLY A 98 -9.57 9.73 -19.60
CA GLY A 98 -9.38 8.76 -20.69
C GLY A 98 -8.01 8.77 -21.35
N ASP A 99 -7.21 9.84 -21.21
CA ASP A 99 -5.86 9.91 -21.79
C ASP A 99 -4.94 8.87 -21.18
N ARG A 100 -4.02 8.32 -21.99
CA ARG A 100 -3.07 7.31 -21.52
C ARG A 100 -2.03 7.92 -20.58
N VAL A 101 -2.01 7.43 -19.34
CA VAL A 101 -1.05 7.83 -18.30
C VAL A 101 -0.30 6.60 -17.79
N ARG A 102 0.92 6.83 -17.29
CA ARG A 102 1.76 5.81 -16.66
C ARG A 102 1.77 6.00 -15.14
N VAL A 103 1.57 4.92 -14.40
CA VAL A 103 1.63 4.91 -12.93
C VAL A 103 3.07 5.05 -12.46
N ARG A 104 3.32 6.06 -11.62
CA ARG A 104 4.60 6.34 -10.98
C ARG A 104 4.60 5.90 -9.52
N TYR A 105 3.47 6.05 -8.84
CA TYR A 105 3.25 5.54 -7.48
C TYR A 105 1.87 4.93 -7.40
N THR A 106 1.80 3.71 -6.88
CA THR A 106 0.53 3.01 -6.61
C THR A 106 -0.32 3.80 -5.62
N GLY A 107 -1.59 3.92 -5.92
CA GLY A 107 -2.62 4.37 -4.99
C GLY A 107 -3.32 3.19 -4.33
N TYR A 108 -4.07 3.46 -3.27
CA TYR A 108 -4.74 2.43 -2.48
C TYR A 108 -6.17 2.81 -2.12
N ARG A 109 -7.02 1.81 -1.95
CA ARG A 109 -8.38 1.92 -1.38
C ARG A 109 -8.63 0.83 -0.37
N ILE A 110 -9.60 1.05 0.51
CA ILE A 110 -10.14 0.04 1.42
C ILE A 110 -11.66 0.02 1.28
N GLY A 111 -12.21 -1.07 0.73
CA GLY A 111 -13.57 -1.08 0.22
C GLY A 111 -13.80 0.08 -0.78
N ASP A 112 -14.83 0.87 -0.56
CA ASP A 112 -15.15 2.06 -1.38
C ASP A 112 -14.34 3.31 -0.99
N LYS A 113 -13.58 3.26 0.10
CA LYS A 113 -12.83 4.41 0.59
C LYS A 113 -11.48 4.50 -0.09
N LEU A 114 -11.30 5.54 -0.90
CA LEU A 114 -10.00 5.92 -1.43
C LEU A 114 -9.07 6.38 -0.29
N LEU A 115 -7.93 5.70 -0.14
CA LEU A 115 -6.89 6.08 0.83
C LEU A 115 -5.90 7.06 0.19
N HIS A 116 -5.40 6.70 -1.00
CA HIS A 116 -4.47 7.52 -1.76
C HIS A 116 -4.71 7.33 -3.25
N ARG A 117 -4.76 8.44 -4.00
CA ARG A 117 -4.76 8.40 -5.46
C ARG A 117 -3.43 7.87 -5.98
N ALA A 118 -3.47 7.08 -7.04
CA ALA A 118 -2.24 6.68 -7.72
C ALA A 118 -1.65 7.91 -8.41
N LYS A 119 -0.34 8.11 -8.27
CA LYS A 119 0.34 9.22 -8.92
C LYS A 119 0.77 8.79 -10.30
N VAL A 120 0.41 9.57 -11.31
CA VAL A 120 0.58 9.22 -12.72
C VAL A 120 1.26 10.36 -13.49
N SER A 121 1.86 10.04 -14.62
CA SER A 121 2.39 11.01 -15.60
C SER A 121 1.83 10.68 -16.99
N PRO A 122 1.62 11.65 -17.89
CA PRO A 122 1.25 11.35 -19.28
C PRO A 122 2.19 10.34 -19.92
N ALA A 123 1.66 9.30 -20.57
CA ALA A 123 2.48 8.25 -21.20
C ALA A 123 3.18 8.75 -22.47
N ASN A 124 2.60 9.76 -23.13
CA ASN A 124 3.07 10.31 -24.41
C ASN A 124 4.19 11.36 -24.30
N ILE A 125 4.92 11.46 -23.19
CA ILE A 125 6.15 12.28 -23.16
C ILE A 125 7.29 11.49 -23.83
N ALA A 126 7.15 11.28 -25.14
CA ALA A 126 8.28 11.00 -26.00
C ALA A 126 9.09 12.30 -26.14
N LYS A 127 10.32 12.30 -25.63
CA LYS A 127 11.48 13.13 -26.02
C LYS A 127 11.15 14.49 -26.66
N GLY A 128 11.27 15.58 -25.89
CA GLY A 128 11.10 16.91 -26.44
C GLY A 128 11.50 18.08 -25.54
N VAL A 129 12.70 18.06 -24.94
CA VAL A 129 13.48 19.28 -24.68
C VAL A 129 14.96 18.94 -24.83
N GLY A 130 15.40 18.85 -26.07
CA GLY A 130 16.80 18.90 -26.48
C GLY A 130 16.80 19.60 -27.83
N SER A 131 17.07 20.91 -27.81
CA SER A 131 17.48 21.81 -28.89
C SER A 131 16.88 23.21 -28.71
N ARG A 132 17.75 24.22 -28.88
CA ARG A 132 17.63 25.69 -28.72
C ARG A 132 18.13 26.17 -27.34
N GLU A 133 19.25 26.86 -27.21
CA GLU A 133 20.16 27.55 -28.16
C GLU A 133 21.62 27.34 -27.74
#